data_AF-A0A4S0UI08-F1
#
_entry.id   AF-A0A4S0UI08-F1
#
_cell.length_a   1.000
_cell.length_b   1.000
_cell.length_c   1.000
_cell.angle_alpha   90.00
_cell.angle_beta   90.00
_cell.angle_gamma   90.00
#
_symmetry.space_group_name_H-M   'P 1'
#
loop_
_entity.id
_entity.type
_entity.pdbx_description
1 polymer ?
#
loop_
_entity_poly.entity_id
_entity_poly.type
_entity_poly.pdbx_seq_one_letter_code
_entity_poly.pdbx_strand_id
1 'polypeptide(L)'
;LRIAAIVTVVSVTAAYAITVVWVRGSPVQRVLAEFCILVPFWISVLTRAFGWVALLSNRGLINTWLQSIGFISEPLTLVRNEFGVIVGMSHFLIP
;
A
#
# COMPACT_ATOMS: atom_id res chain seq x y z
N LEU A 1 16.91 11.98 1.87
CA LEU A 1 17.61 10.68 1.69
C LEU A 1 17.01 9.55 2.53
N ARG A 2 16.80 9.72 3.85
CA ARG A 2 16.21 8.67 4.72
C ARG A 2 14.89 8.07 4.20
N ILE A 3 13.90 8.91 3.90
CA ILE A 3 12.59 8.46 3.41
C ILE A 3 12.72 7.73 2.07
N ALA A 4 13.51 8.28 1.13
CA ALA A 4 13.75 7.64 -0.16
C ALA A 4 14.37 6.24 0.01
N ALA A 5 15.37 6.09 0.89
CA ALA A 5 15.98 4.79 1.15
C ALA A 5 14.97 3.78 1.73
N ILE A 6 14.13 4.21 2.69
CA ILE A 6 13.07 3.37 3.27
C ILE A 6 12.09 2.94 2.18
N VAL A 7 11.60 3.89 1.38
CA VAL A 7 10.67 3.61 0.28
C VAL A 7 11.28 2.64 -0.72
N THR A 8 12.54 2.83 -1.11
CA THR A 8 13.24 1.91 -2.03
C THR A 8 13.31 0.50 -1.44
N VAL A 9 13.75 0.34 -0.20
CA VAL A 9 13.86 -0.98 0.45
C VAL A 9 12.50 -1.66 0.54
N VAL A 10 11.46 -0.94 0.98
CA VAL A 10 10.10 -1.46 1.09
C VAL A 10 9.54 -1.87 -0.28
N SER A 11 9.68 -0.99 -1.27
CA SER A 11 9.17 -1.23 -2.63
C SER A 11 9.87 -2.42 -3.28
N VAL A 12 11.21 -2.48 -3.21
CA VAL A 12 11.98 -3.58 -3.79
C VAL A 12 11.65 -4.91 -3.11
N THR A 13 11.54 -4.92 -1.78
CA THR A 13 11.21 -6.14 -1.03
C THR A 13 9.79 -6.62 -1.37
N ALA A 14 8.82 -5.72 -1.40
CA ALA A 14 7.44 -6.04 -1.73
C ALA A 14 7.29 -6.50 -3.19
N ALA A 15 7.90 -5.77 -4.14
CA ALA A 15 7.89 -6.13 -5.56
C ALA A 15 8.55 -7.50 -5.79
N TYR A 16 9.70 -7.76 -5.16
CA TYR A 16 10.37 -9.06 -5.23
C TYR A 16 9.50 -10.19 -4.69
N ALA A 17 8.85 -9.99 -3.54
CA ALA A 17 7.92 -10.98 -2.99
C ALA A 17 6.76 -11.29 -3.97
N ILE A 18 6.17 -10.25 -4.58
CA ILE A 18 5.12 -10.41 -5.59
C ILE A 18 5.65 -11.17 -6.81
N THR A 19 6.84 -10.82 -7.33
CA THR A 19 7.44 -11.51 -8.48
C THR A 19 7.76 -12.97 -8.17
N VAL A 20 8.21 -13.29 -6.96
CA VAL A 20 8.46 -14.68 -6.54
C VAL A 20 7.16 -15.49 -6.57
N VAL A 21 6.07 -14.93 -6.03
CA VAL A 21 4.74 -15.56 -6.08
C VAL A 21 4.24 -15.68 -7.52
N TRP A 22 4.51 -14.70 -8.37
CA TRP A 22 4.11 -14.72 -9.76
C TRP A 22 4.84 -15.80 -10.58
N VAL A 23 6.15 -15.95 -10.38
CA VAL A 23 6.99 -16.89 -11.14
C VAL A 23 6.92 -18.32 -10.59
N ARG A 24 6.84 -18.48 -9.26
CA ARG A 24 6.92 -19.80 -8.60
C ARG A 24 5.58 -20.29 -8.03
N GLY A 25 4.54 -19.45 -8.06
CA GLY A 25 3.23 -19.79 -7.49
C GLY A 25 2.42 -20.75 -8.35
N SER A 26 1.37 -21.29 -7.74
CA SER A 26 0.35 -22.06 -8.44
C SER A 26 -0.38 -21.21 -9.49
N PRO A 27 -1.12 -21.81 -10.45
CA PRO A 27 -1.85 -21.05 -11.48
C PRO A 27 -2.77 -19.98 -10.88
N VAL A 28 -3.42 -20.28 -9.75
CA VAL A 28 -4.29 -19.32 -9.04
C VAL A 28 -3.48 -18.17 -8.43
N GLN A 29 -2.35 -18.47 -7.79
CA GLN A 29 -1.48 -17.45 -7.19
C GLN A 29 -0.88 -16.52 -8.25
N ARG A 30 -0.52 -17.07 -9.41
CA ARG A 30 -0.03 -16.31 -10.55
C ARG A 30 -1.07 -15.32 -11.04
N VAL A 31 -2.31 -15.79 -11.26
CA VAL A 31 -3.43 -14.93 -11.68
C VAL A 31 -3.71 -13.83 -10.66
N LEU A 32 -3.70 -14.14 -9.36
CA LEU A 32 -3.86 -13.14 -8.31
C LEU A 32 -2.74 -12.09 -8.32
N ALA A 33 -1.49 -12.50 -8.49
CA ALA A 33 -0.36 -11.58 -8.60
C ALA A 33 -0.47 -10.68 -9.84
N GLU A 34 -0.91 -11.23 -10.98
CA GLU A 34 -1.18 -10.47 -12.22
C GLU A 34 -2.26 -9.41 -11.98
N PHE A 35 -3.36 -9.75 -11.31
CA PHE A 35 -4.39 -8.77 -10.94
C PHE A 35 -3.82 -7.69 -10.01
N CYS A 36 -3.03 -8.05 -9.00
CA CYS A 36 -2.42 -7.08 -8.09
C CYS A 36 -1.49 -6.08 -8.80
N ILE A 37 -0.90 -6.44 -9.94
CA ILE A 37 -0.03 -5.56 -10.75
C ILE A 37 -0.87 -4.76 -11.76
N LEU A 38 -1.79 -5.43 -12.47
CA LEU A 38 -2.56 -4.81 -13.56
C LEU A 38 -3.61 -3.81 -13.06
N VAL A 39 -4.28 -4.10 -11.94
CA VAL A 39 -5.28 -3.20 -11.34
C VAL A 39 -4.70 -1.81 -11.05
N PRO A 40 -3.61 -1.66 -10.30
CA PRO A 40 -3.03 -0.34 -10.05
C PRO A 40 -2.37 0.25 -11.29
N PHE A 41 -1.98 -0.54 -12.28
CA PHE A 41 -1.45 -0.04 -13.56
C PHE A 41 -2.55 0.66 -14.40
N TRP A 42 -3.76 0.11 -14.43
CA TRP A 42 -4.90 0.69 -15.17
C TRP A 42 -5.57 1.86 -14.47
N ILE A 43 -5.52 1.91 -13.14
CA ILE A 43 -6.17 2.99 -12.38
C ILE A 43 -5.30 4.25 -12.41
N SER A 44 -5.94 5.40 -12.69
CA SER A 44 -5.28 6.71 -12.67
C SER A 44 -4.55 6.98 -11.35
N VAL A 45 -3.38 7.59 -11.46
CA VAL A 45 -2.53 7.99 -10.32
C VAL A 45 -3.32 8.80 -9.29
N LEU A 46 -4.20 9.70 -9.74
CA LEU A 46 -5.05 10.52 -8.87
C LEU A 46 -6.03 9.66 -8.07
N THR A 47 -6.69 8.69 -8.70
CA THR A 47 -7.62 7.78 -8.03
C THR A 47 -6.91 6.95 -6.96
N ARG A 48 -5.68 6.48 -7.24
CA ARG A 48 -4.86 5.77 -6.24
C ARG A 48 -4.51 6.67 -5.06
N ALA A 49 -4.11 7.92 -5.32
CA ALA A 49 -3.77 8.88 -4.28
C ALA A 49 -4.98 9.21 -3.38
N PHE A 50 -6.14 9.51 -3.97
CA PHE A 50 -7.36 9.77 -3.21
C PHE A 50 -7.85 8.53 -2.45
N GLY A 51 -7.71 7.33 -3.02
CA GLY A 51 -8.02 6.08 -2.35
C GLY A 51 -7.20 5.89 -1.07
N TRP A 52 -5.88 6.09 -1.15
CA TRP A 52 -5.00 6.05 0.03
C TRP A 52 -5.32 7.13 1.05
N VAL A 53 -5.60 8.36 0.61
CA VAL A 53 -6.01 9.46 1.51
C VAL A 53 -7.31 9.10 2.23
N ALA A 54 -8.29 8.52 1.54
CA ALA A 54 -9.55 8.09 2.14
C ALA A 54 -9.35 6.94 3.15
N LEU A 55 -8.49 5.96 2.81
CA LEU A 55 -8.14 4.82 3.67
C LEU A 55 -7.40 5.23 4.94
N LEU A 56 -6.45 6.15 4.82
CA LEU A 56 -5.57 6.62 5.89
C LEU A 56 -6.15 7.81 6.67
N SER A 57 -7.27 8.38 6.22
CA SER A 57 -7.91 9.51 6.89
C SER A 57 -8.23 9.17 8.35
N ASN A 58 -8.41 10.19 9.20
CA ASN A 58 -8.76 10.01 10.61
C ASN A 58 -10.06 9.21 10.81
N ARG A 59 -10.99 9.28 9.84
CA ARG A 59 -12.21 8.45 9.78
C ARG A 59 -12.16 7.36 8.70
N GLY A 60 -10.96 7.07 8.20
CA GLY A 60 -10.72 6.07 7.17
C GLY A 60 -10.83 4.64 7.72
N LEU A 61 -10.79 3.67 6.81
CA LEU A 61 -10.92 2.26 7.15
C LEU A 61 -9.89 1.84 8.21
N ILE A 62 -8.64 2.27 8.08
CA ILE A 62 -7.55 1.84 8.97
C ILE A 62 -7.80 2.31 10.42
N ASN A 63 -8.13 3.58 10.62
CA ASN A 63 -8.40 4.12 11.95
C ASN A 63 -9.65 3.50 12.57
N THR A 64 -10.72 3.33 11.80
CA THR A 64 -11.97 2.72 12.29
C THR A 64 -11.77 1.25 12.69
N TRP A 65 -11.00 0.47 11.92
CA TRP A 65 -10.67 -0.91 12.27
C TRP A 65 -9.74 -1.02 13.48
N LEU A 66 -8.74 -0.15 13.61
CA LEU A 66 -7.86 -0.13 14.78
C LEU A 66 -8.61 0.26 16.05
N GLN A 67 -9.57 1.18 15.95
CA GLN A 67 -10.46 1.56 17.06
C GLN A 67 -11.45 0.44 17.41
N SER A 68 -12.03 -0.25 16.42
CA SER A 68 -13.01 -1.32 16.67
C SER A 68 -12.38 -2.53 17.37
N ILE A 69 -11.11 -2.81 17.12
CA ILE A 69 -10.33 -3.86 17.80
C ILE A 69 -9.82 -3.38 19.17
N GLY A 70 -9.99 -2.10 19.51
CA GLY A 70 -9.57 -1.51 20.79
C GLY A 70 -8.07 -1.26 20.90
N PHE A 71 -7.34 -1.28 19.78
CA PHE A 71 -5.89 -1.09 19.76
C PHE A 71 -5.47 0.37 19.94
N ILE A 72 -6.33 1.32 19.54
CA ILE A 72 -6.12 2.76 19.69
C ILE A 72 -7.36 3.44 20.29
N SER A 73 -7.15 4.41 21.18
CA SER A 73 -8.21 5.24 21.79
C SER A 73 -8.55 6.48 20.97
N GLU A 74 -7.60 7.00 20.20
CA GLU A 74 -7.75 8.20 19.36
C GLU A 74 -7.30 7.92 17.91
N PRO A 75 -7.88 8.59 16.90
CA PRO A 75 -7.52 8.37 15.51
C PRO A 75 -6.10 8.87 15.22
N LEU A 76 -5.29 8.01 14.61
CA LEU A 76 -3.94 8.35 14.19
C LEU A 76 -3.99 9.24 12.95
N THR A 77 -3.23 10.35 12.97
CA THR A 77 -3.06 11.26 11.83
C THR A 77 -2.12 10.65 10.79
N LEU A 78 -2.60 9.64 10.05
CA LEU A 78 -1.82 8.88 9.06
C LEU A 78 -1.73 9.58 7.69
N VAL A 79 -2.51 10.64 7.48
CA VAL A 79 -2.51 11.46 6.27
C VAL A 79 -1.62 12.68 6.48
N ARG A 80 -0.81 13.03 5.46
CA ARG A 80 0.15 14.16 5.46
C ARG A 80 1.29 14.04 6.49
N ASN A 81 1.67 12.82 6.85
CA ASN A 81 2.85 12.53 7.67
C ASN A 81 3.85 11.65 6.90
N GLU A 82 5.00 11.32 7.52
CA GLU A 82 6.03 10.46 6.89
C GLU A 82 5.46 9.08 6.49
N PHE A 83 4.59 8.48 7.31
CA PHE A 83 3.99 7.17 7.04
C PHE A 83 3.12 7.18 5.78
N GLY A 84 2.23 8.16 5.64
CA GLY A 84 1.37 8.31 4.46
C GLY A 84 2.19 8.52 3.18
N VAL A 85 3.30 9.27 3.27
CA VAL A 85 4.24 9.43 2.15
C VAL A 85 4.91 8.10 1.80
N ILE A 86 5.40 7.35 2.79
CA ILE A 86 6.05 6.05 2.56
C ILE A 86 5.09 5.06 1.88
N VAL A 87 3.85 4.95 2.38
CA VAL A 87 2.84 4.04 1.83
C VAL A 87 2.46 4.43 0.39
N GLY A 88 2.17 5.72 0.17
CA GLY A 88 1.79 6.22 -1.14
C GLY A 88 2.90 6.05 -2.19
N MET A 89 4.14 6.40 -1.83
CA MET A 89 5.29 6.28 -2.72
C MET A 89 5.67 4.82 -2.98
N SER A 90 5.56 3.94 -1.97
CA SER A 90 5.87 2.51 -2.16
C SER A 90 4.87 1.86 -3.10
N HIS A 91 3.57 2.10 -2.91
CA HIS A 91 2.55 1.61 -3.84
C HIS A 91 2.69 2.24 -5.23
N PHE A 92 3.23 3.46 -5.36
CA PHE A 92 3.50 4.03 -6.67
C PHE A 92 4.62 3.31 -7.43
N LEU A 93 5.59 2.73 -6.71
CA LEU A 93 6.79 2.10 -7.28
C LEU A 93 6.68 0.58 -7.51
N ILE A 94 5.73 -0.10 -6.85
CA ILE A 94 5.55 -1.56 -6.92
C ILE A 94 4.97 -2.07 -8.26
N PRO A 95 3.91 -1.44 -8.82
CA PRO A 95 3.38 -1.81 -10.13
C PRO A 95 4.16 -1.16 -11.28
#